data_AF-A0A6P6H5S1-F1
#
_entry.id   AF-A0A6P6H5S1-F1
#
_cell.length_a   1.000
_cell.length_b   1.000
_cell.length_c   1.000
_cell.angle_alpha   90.00
_cell.angle_beta   90.00
_cell.angle_gamma   90.00
#
_symmetry.space_group_name_H-M   'P 1'
#
loop_
_entity.id
_entity.type
_entity.pdbx_description
1 polymer ?
#
loop_
_entity_poly.entity_id
_entity_poly.type
_entity_poly.pdbx_seq_one_letter_code
_entity_poly.pdbx_strand_id
1 'polypeptide(L)'
;CDLGSVYYSSYETVIPKSLTVKGREDPVEKASYMLLMQGQKWMIHLKAKRDCFVKDFPVFSYHGGVLGQEMPFISHDCHYEGYIEGVPGSFVSLNTCSGLRGILIKEGKPYGIKPKDTSKRSEHVLYAMAHQARVSCGVTSKGSQVAPASRQQGSRKPHSPQAPSSFWSHTKYVEMFVVVNNQRFQMWGSDVSETVQRVMDITALANSFTRGINTEVVLAGMEIWTERDLIEVPADLQVTLGNFNSWRQEKLSRRVKHDVAHMIVGHRPEGDVGQAFLSGACSSGFAAAVESFHHEDVLLFAALMAHELGHNLGIRHDHSACACRDKRLCLMRENITKEGGFSNCSSDYFYQFLREHKGGCLFNKPRPQHRLRRNAECGNGVLEDNEE
;
A
#
# COMPACT_ATOMS: atom_id res chain seq x y z
N CYS A 1 -0.11 -2.19 -33.58
CA CYS A 1 -1.37 -2.80 -33.11
C CYS A 1 -1.68 -2.19 -31.76
N ASP A 2 -2.72 -1.37 -31.72
CA ASP A 2 -3.20 -0.66 -30.53
C ASP A 2 -3.50 -1.68 -29.42
N LEU A 3 -2.77 -1.61 -28.30
CA LEU A 3 -3.08 -2.35 -27.08
C LEU A 3 -4.30 -1.67 -26.46
N GLY A 4 -5.48 -1.99 -27.00
CA GLY A 4 -6.75 -1.72 -26.34
C GLY A 4 -6.67 -2.27 -24.92
N SER A 5 -6.51 -1.37 -23.96
CA SER A 5 -6.28 -1.71 -22.57
C SER A 5 -7.48 -2.48 -22.00
N VAL A 6 -7.25 -3.73 -21.62
CA VAL A 6 -8.20 -4.72 -21.10
C VAL A 6 -8.81 -4.32 -19.72
N TYR A 7 -8.63 -3.08 -19.28
CA TYR A 7 -8.76 -2.69 -17.87
C TYR A 7 -9.91 -1.72 -17.53
N TYR A 8 -10.57 -1.14 -18.53
CA TYR A 8 -11.70 -0.22 -18.29
C TYR A 8 -12.89 -0.48 -19.21
N SER A 9 -14.08 -0.46 -18.61
CA SER A 9 -15.35 -0.75 -19.31
C SER A 9 -15.87 0.43 -20.13
N SER A 10 -15.47 1.65 -19.77
CA SER A 10 -15.74 2.89 -20.50
C SER A 10 -14.76 3.98 -20.06
N TYR A 11 -14.53 4.99 -20.90
CA TYR A 11 -13.75 6.17 -20.54
C TYR A 11 -14.36 7.45 -21.12
N GLU A 12 -14.10 8.59 -20.48
CA GLU A 12 -14.43 9.92 -20.95
C GLU A 12 -13.28 10.90 -20.68
N THR A 13 -13.16 11.95 -21.49
CA THR A 13 -12.20 13.04 -21.25
C THR A 13 -12.87 14.12 -20.42
N VAL A 14 -12.25 14.48 -19.30
CA VAL A 14 -12.77 15.47 -18.35
C VAL A 14 -11.76 16.60 -18.14
N ILE A 15 -12.25 17.78 -17.77
CA ILE A 15 -11.40 18.92 -17.36
C ILE A 15 -11.83 19.30 -15.94
N PRO A 16 -11.15 18.79 -14.91
CA PRO A 16 -11.44 19.10 -13.52
C PRO A 16 -11.21 20.59 -13.26
N LYS A 17 -12.19 21.26 -12.65
CA LYS A 17 -12.08 22.68 -12.30
C LYS A 17 -11.82 22.83 -10.82
N SER A 18 -10.64 23.33 -10.45
CA SER A 18 -10.34 23.71 -9.07
C SER A 18 -11.24 24.88 -8.64
N LEU A 19 -11.79 24.80 -7.44
CA LEU A 19 -12.66 25.81 -6.83
C LEU A 19 -11.98 26.57 -5.70
N THR A 20 -10.63 26.62 -5.66
CA THR A 20 -9.89 27.33 -4.63
C THR A 20 -10.36 28.78 -4.50
N VAL A 21 -10.76 29.18 -3.28
CA VAL A 21 -11.11 30.57 -2.97
C VAL A 21 -9.83 31.40 -3.11
N LYS A 22 -9.80 32.33 -4.06
CA LYS A 22 -8.70 33.30 -4.19
C LYS A 22 -8.54 34.05 -2.86
N GLY A 23 -7.36 33.96 -2.23
CA GLY A 23 -6.98 34.86 -1.12
C GLY A 23 -6.52 34.24 0.20
N ARG A 24 -6.14 32.96 0.27
CA ARG A 24 -5.40 32.44 1.44
C ARG A 24 -4.13 31.71 1.02
N GLU A 25 -2.99 32.29 1.37
CA GLU A 25 -1.64 31.69 1.31
C GLU A 25 -1.42 30.72 2.49
N ASP A 26 -2.38 29.83 2.75
CA ASP A 26 -2.19 28.72 3.69
C ASP A 26 -1.99 27.43 2.90
N PRO A 27 -1.11 26.52 3.34
CA PRO A 27 -0.84 25.27 2.63
C PRO A 27 -2.14 24.46 2.57
N VAL A 28 -2.62 24.22 1.35
CA VAL A 28 -4.01 23.85 0.99
C VAL A 28 -4.49 22.59 1.75
N GLU A 29 -4.90 22.74 3.01
CA GLU A 29 -5.38 21.62 3.85
C GLU A 29 -6.65 21.01 3.26
N LYS A 30 -7.41 21.83 2.50
CA LYS A 30 -8.64 21.44 1.84
C LYS A 30 -8.65 21.95 0.41
N ALA A 31 -9.03 21.07 -0.51
CA ALA A 31 -9.24 21.42 -1.92
C ALA A 31 -10.65 20.99 -2.35
N SER A 32 -11.20 21.68 -3.34
CA SER A 32 -12.48 21.30 -3.93
C SER A 32 -12.36 21.33 -5.45
N TYR A 33 -12.88 20.30 -6.10
CA TYR A 33 -12.90 20.19 -7.56
C TYR A 33 -14.32 19.97 -8.06
N MET A 34 -14.66 20.62 -9.16
CA MET A 34 -15.85 20.31 -9.94
C MET A 34 -15.47 19.40 -11.10
N LEU A 35 -16.10 18.23 -11.17
CA LEU A 35 -15.88 17.23 -12.21
C LEU A 35 -17.18 17.00 -12.97
N LEU A 36 -17.13 17.07 -14.30
CA LEU A 36 -18.24 16.66 -15.16
C LEU A 36 -18.06 15.16 -15.44
N MET A 37 -18.91 14.32 -14.84
CA MET A 37 -18.88 12.87 -15.04
C MET A 37 -20.24 12.43 -15.58
N GLN A 38 -20.25 11.69 -16.69
CA GLN A 38 -21.48 11.16 -17.30
C GLN A 38 -22.53 12.25 -17.57
N GLY A 39 -22.09 13.44 -17.97
CA GLY A 39 -22.97 14.59 -18.25
C GLY A 39 -23.49 15.35 -17.01
N GLN A 40 -23.17 14.90 -15.79
CA GLN A 40 -23.57 15.56 -14.55
C GLN A 40 -22.36 16.17 -13.83
N LYS A 41 -22.55 17.36 -13.23
CA LYS A 41 -21.52 18.02 -12.42
C LYS A 41 -21.52 17.44 -11.01
N TRP A 42 -20.35 17.05 -10.54
CA TRP A 42 -20.10 16.55 -9.20
C TRP A 42 -19.08 17.42 -8.50
N MET A 43 -19.36 17.77 -7.23
CA MET A 43 -18.40 18.46 -6.39
C MET A 43 -17.64 17.45 -5.53
N ILE A 44 -16.32 17.53 -5.57
CA ILE A 44 -15.41 16.68 -4.82
C ILE A 44 -14.78 17.53 -3.74
N HIS A 45 -14.90 17.10 -2.48
CA HIS A 45 -14.26 17.74 -1.34
C HIS A 45 -13.07 16.90 -0.88
N LEU A 46 -11.91 17.53 -0.79
CA LEU A 46 -10.64 16.89 -0.49
C LEU A 46 -10.04 17.47 0.79
N LYS A 47 -9.41 16.61 1.58
CA LYS A 47 -8.57 16.97 2.72
C LYS A 47 -7.18 16.34 2.56
N ALA A 48 -6.14 17.15 2.72
CA ALA A 48 -4.76 16.71 2.58
C ALA A 48 -4.42 15.63 3.62
N LYS A 49 -3.60 14.65 3.21
CA LYS A 49 -3.13 13.53 4.02
C LYS A 49 -1.61 13.61 4.19
N ARG A 50 -1.19 14.27 5.25
CA ARG A 50 0.23 14.57 5.53
C ARG A 50 0.96 13.49 6.33
N ASP A 51 0.23 12.59 6.99
CA ASP A 51 0.82 11.56 7.88
C ASP A 51 1.06 10.20 7.20
N CYS A 52 0.77 10.05 5.89
CA CYS A 52 0.93 8.76 5.18
C CYS A 52 2.40 8.43 4.82
N PHE A 53 3.30 9.40 4.93
CA PHE A 53 4.69 9.26 4.50
C PHE A 53 5.62 9.89 5.53
N VAL A 54 6.77 9.25 5.78
CA VAL A 54 7.85 9.93 6.50
C VAL A 54 8.35 11.07 5.60
N LYS A 55 8.62 12.25 6.19
CA LYS A 55 9.32 13.31 5.46
C LYS A 55 10.69 12.79 5.00
N ASP A 56 10.92 12.84 3.69
CA ASP A 56 12.18 12.44 3.04
C ASP A 56 12.63 11.00 3.36
N PHE A 57 11.91 9.99 2.83
CA PHE A 57 12.31 8.59 2.98
C PHE A 57 13.40 8.18 1.97
N PRO A 58 14.30 7.23 2.31
CA PRO A 58 15.36 6.80 1.40
C PRO A 58 14.80 5.98 0.23
N VAL A 59 15.26 6.31 -0.98
CA VAL A 59 15.04 5.54 -2.21
C VAL A 59 16.39 4.97 -2.66
N PHE A 60 16.43 3.66 -2.83
CA PHE A 60 17.60 2.93 -3.29
C PHE A 60 17.42 2.48 -4.73
N SER A 61 18.41 2.71 -5.57
CA SER A 61 18.44 2.33 -6.99
C SER A 61 19.83 1.82 -7.39
N TYR A 62 19.94 1.15 -8.53
CA TYR A 62 21.21 0.59 -9.01
C TYR A 62 21.68 1.28 -10.30
N HIS A 63 22.98 1.60 -10.33
CA HIS A 63 23.68 2.14 -11.50
C HIS A 63 25.07 1.52 -11.62
N GLY A 64 25.33 0.81 -12.72
CA GLY A 64 26.57 0.06 -12.93
C GLY A 64 26.78 -1.05 -11.89
N GLY A 65 25.71 -1.65 -11.37
CA GLY A 65 25.76 -2.63 -10.28
C GLY A 65 26.00 -2.05 -8.89
N VAL A 66 26.20 -0.73 -8.77
CA VAL A 66 26.40 -0.03 -7.49
C VAL A 66 25.07 0.46 -6.95
N LEU A 67 24.84 0.24 -5.66
CA LEU A 67 23.65 0.71 -4.97
C LEU A 67 23.80 2.20 -4.61
N GLY A 68 22.98 3.03 -5.27
CA GLY A 68 22.77 4.43 -4.91
C GLY A 68 21.68 4.60 -3.86
N GLN A 69 21.75 5.71 -3.13
CA GLN A 69 20.71 6.14 -2.20
C GLN A 69 20.40 7.61 -2.44
N GLU A 70 19.12 7.91 -2.65
CA GLU A 70 18.59 9.26 -2.78
C GLU A 70 17.54 9.51 -1.69
N MET A 71 17.36 10.78 -1.35
CA MET A 71 16.23 11.24 -0.54
C MET A 71 15.45 12.23 -1.41
N PRO A 72 14.57 11.73 -2.30
CA PRO A 72 13.85 12.61 -3.20
C PRO A 72 12.96 13.55 -2.39
N PHE A 73 12.99 14.84 -2.74
CA PHE A 73 12.04 15.79 -2.19
C PHE A 73 10.66 15.45 -2.74
N ILE A 74 9.80 14.91 -1.89
CA ILE A 74 8.44 14.56 -2.27
C ILE A 74 7.48 15.55 -1.63
N SER A 75 6.68 16.22 -2.47
CA SER A 75 5.63 17.11 -1.97
C SER A 75 4.56 16.30 -1.25
N HIS A 76 4.55 16.39 0.08
CA HIS A 76 3.54 15.75 0.94
C HIS A 76 2.19 16.47 0.93
N ASP A 77 2.10 17.63 0.29
CA ASP A 77 0.90 18.45 0.22
C ASP A 77 0.02 18.15 -1.02
N CYS A 78 0.30 17.03 -1.70
CA CYS A 78 -0.41 16.67 -2.92
C CYS A 78 -1.26 15.38 -2.82
N HIS A 79 -1.20 14.63 -1.71
CA HIS A 79 -2.08 13.48 -1.48
C HIS A 79 -3.31 13.89 -0.67
N TYR A 80 -4.48 13.58 -1.21
CA TYR A 80 -5.77 13.94 -0.65
C TYR A 80 -6.68 12.75 -0.57
N GLU A 81 -7.52 12.74 0.46
CA GLU A 81 -8.71 11.91 0.49
C GLU A 81 -9.96 12.77 0.63
N GLY A 82 -11.10 12.22 0.27
CA GLY A 82 -12.32 12.99 0.20
C GLY A 82 -13.57 12.21 -0.09
N TYR A 83 -14.60 12.94 -0.44
CA TYR A 83 -15.91 12.42 -0.80
C TYR A 83 -16.55 13.27 -1.90
N ILE A 84 -17.59 12.73 -2.52
CA ILE A 84 -18.39 13.39 -3.53
C ILE A 84 -19.65 13.95 -2.85
N GLU A 85 -19.89 15.26 -3.00
CA GLU A 85 -21.05 15.95 -2.44
C GLU A 85 -22.36 15.30 -2.91
N GLY A 86 -23.28 15.06 -1.98
CA GLY A 86 -24.58 14.44 -2.27
C GLY A 86 -24.56 12.94 -2.54
N VAL A 87 -23.40 12.26 -2.43
CA VAL A 87 -23.29 10.81 -2.63
C VAL A 87 -22.85 10.12 -1.33
N PRO A 88 -23.80 9.55 -0.55
CA PRO A 88 -23.49 8.80 0.66
C PRO A 88 -22.55 7.62 0.38
N GLY A 89 -21.57 7.41 1.25
CA GLY A 89 -20.60 6.32 1.12
C GLY A 89 -19.61 6.45 -0.05
N SER A 90 -19.56 7.62 -0.71
CA SER A 90 -18.52 7.91 -1.70
C SER A 90 -17.15 8.05 -1.06
N PHE A 91 -16.11 7.75 -1.82
CA PHE A 91 -14.73 7.86 -1.40
C PHE A 91 -13.88 8.38 -2.56
N VAL A 92 -12.92 9.24 -2.26
CA VAL A 92 -11.98 9.78 -3.24
C VAL A 92 -10.59 9.73 -2.64
N SER A 93 -9.60 9.28 -3.43
CA SER A 93 -8.18 9.30 -3.09
C SER A 93 -7.41 9.81 -4.30
N LEU A 94 -6.79 10.98 -4.20
CA LEU A 94 -6.16 11.68 -5.31
C LEU A 94 -4.77 12.20 -4.95
N ASN A 95 -3.86 12.06 -5.90
CA ASN A 95 -2.59 12.78 -5.98
C ASN A 95 -2.77 13.96 -6.95
N THR A 96 -2.30 15.15 -6.56
CA THR A 96 -2.38 16.38 -7.36
C THR A 96 -1.03 16.91 -7.83
N CYS A 97 0.08 16.22 -7.53
CA CYS A 97 1.45 16.70 -7.78
C CYS A 97 1.73 16.98 -9.26
N SER A 98 1.12 16.21 -10.16
CA SER A 98 1.27 16.36 -11.61
C SER A 98 -0.08 16.28 -12.31
N GLY A 99 -1.07 16.99 -11.74
CA GLY A 99 -2.48 16.86 -12.10
C GLY A 99 -3.20 15.76 -11.32
N LEU A 100 -4.53 15.69 -11.44
CA LEU A 100 -5.33 14.71 -10.69
C LEU A 100 -5.10 13.28 -11.19
N ARG A 101 -4.53 12.46 -10.31
CA ARG A 101 -4.36 11.02 -10.51
C ARG A 101 -4.94 10.30 -9.29
N GLY A 102 -5.71 9.23 -9.49
CA GLY A 102 -6.19 8.40 -8.38
C GLY A 102 -7.56 7.79 -8.63
N ILE A 103 -8.30 7.54 -7.54
CA ILE A 103 -9.52 6.72 -7.52
C ILE A 103 -10.70 7.50 -6.95
N LEU A 104 -11.86 7.31 -7.56
CA LEU A 104 -13.15 7.79 -7.09
C LEU A 104 -14.12 6.59 -6.99
N ILE A 105 -14.82 6.47 -5.88
CA ILE A 105 -15.88 5.49 -5.68
C ILE A 105 -17.20 6.25 -5.58
N LYS A 106 -18.08 6.06 -6.55
CA LYS A 106 -19.42 6.66 -6.61
C LYS A 106 -20.45 5.54 -6.64
N GLU A 107 -21.36 5.50 -5.66
CA GLU A 107 -22.44 4.51 -5.59
C GLU A 107 -21.94 3.05 -5.71
N GLY A 108 -20.80 2.75 -5.07
CA GLY A 108 -20.16 1.44 -5.11
C GLY A 108 -19.41 1.10 -6.41
N LYS A 109 -19.36 2.01 -7.39
CA LYS A 109 -18.61 1.83 -8.64
C LYS A 109 -17.27 2.56 -8.59
N PRO A 110 -16.14 1.85 -8.82
CA PRO A 110 -14.82 2.46 -8.85
C PRO A 110 -14.48 3.06 -10.23
N TYR A 111 -13.95 4.28 -10.20
CA TYR A 111 -13.46 5.03 -11.35
C TYR A 111 -12.01 5.42 -11.10
N GLY A 112 -11.17 5.33 -12.13
CA GLY A 112 -9.83 5.89 -12.13
C GLY A 112 -9.78 7.21 -12.89
N ILE A 113 -8.96 8.14 -12.41
CA ILE A 113 -8.64 9.38 -13.11
C ILE A 113 -7.12 9.49 -13.27
N LYS A 114 -6.66 9.95 -14.44
CA LYS A 114 -5.25 10.28 -14.66
C LYS A 114 -5.08 11.43 -15.67
N PRO A 115 -3.99 12.20 -15.59
CA PRO A 115 -3.66 13.19 -16.61
C PRO A 115 -3.52 12.52 -17.98
N LYS A 116 -3.85 13.27 -19.04
CA LYS A 116 -3.60 12.85 -20.42
C LYS A 116 -2.21 13.35 -20.86
N ASP A 117 -1.34 12.44 -21.29
CA ASP A 117 0.10 12.67 -21.53
C ASP A 117 0.43 13.84 -22.48
N THR A 118 -0.51 14.25 -23.33
CA THR A 118 -0.34 15.32 -24.34
C THR A 118 -1.41 16.41 -24.28
N SER A 119 -2.01 16.67 -23.12
CA SER A 119 -3.07 17.68 -23.02
C SER A 119 -2.55 19.12 -23.11
N LYS A 120 -3.23 19.95 -23.91
CA LYS A 120 -3.03 21.42 -23.97
C LYS A 120 -3.94 22.19 -22.99
N ARG A 121 -4.88 21.52 -22.32
CA ARG A 121 -5.95 22.15 -21.51
C ARG A 121 -6.18 21.50 -20.15
N SER A 122 -5.14 20.86 -19.58
CA SER A 122 -5.23 20.14 -18.30
C SER A 122 -6.35 19.09 -18.30
N GLU A 123 -6.47 18.35 -19.41
CA GLU A 123 -7.44 17.27 -19.57
C GLU A 123 -6.98 16.00 -18.85
N HIS A 124 -7.97 15.25 -18.37
CA HIS A 124 -7.80 13.98 -17.70
C HIS A 124 -8.63 12.91 -18.40
N VAL A 125 -8.15 11.67 -18.33
CA VAL A 125 -8.94 10.50 -18.69
C VAL A 125 -9.58 9.99 -17.41
N LEU A 126 -10.92 9.98 -17.39
CA LEU A 126 -11.73 9.34 -16.36
C LEU A 126 -12.27 8.03 -16.92
N TYR A 127 -12.07 6.92 -16.22
CA TYR A 127 -12.44 5.60 -16.71
C TYR A 127 -13.10 4.75 -15.64
N ALA A 128 -14.13 4.01 -16.04
CA ALA A 128 -14.79 3.04 -15.18
C ALA A 128 -13.91 1.78 -15.11
N MET A 129 -13.45 1.45 -13.90
CA MET A 129 -12.61 0.28 -13.71
C MET A 129 -13.45 -0.98 -13.94
N ALA A 130 -12.94 -1.92 -14.75
CA ALA A 130 -13.67 -3.16 -14.98
C ALA A 130 -13.88 -3.93 -13.66
N HIS A 131 -14.99 -4.67 -13.56
CA HIS A 131 -15.12 -5.71 -12.55
C HIS A 131 -14.17 -6.85 -12.94
N GLN A 132 -12.93 -6.77 -12.48
CA GLN A 132 -11.97 -7.86 -12.68
C GLN A 132 -12.27 -9.04 -11.76
N ALA A 133 -11.75 -10.20 -12.16
CA ALA A 133 -11.83 -11.44 -11.41
C ALA A 133 -11.24 -11.26 -10.01
N ARG A 134 -11.79 -12.02 -9.05
CA ARG A 134 -11.27 -12.10 -7.68
C ARG A 134 -9.84 -12.63 -7.73
N VAL A 135 -9.00 -12.11 -6.86
CA VAL A 135 -7.61 -12.59 -6.75
C VAL A 135 -7.44 -13.36 -5.44
N SER A 136 -6.63 -14.41 -5.46
CA SER A 136 -6.40 -15.29 -4.30
C SER A 136 -5.08 -15.00 -3.59
N CYS A 137 -5.03 -15.31 -2.30
CA CYS A 137 -3.87 -15.14 -1.43
C CYS A 137 -3.55 -16.45 -0.71
N GLY A 138 -2.26 -16.73 -0.53
CA GLY A 138 -1.77 -17.75 0.38
C GLY A 138 -1.05 -17.16 1.60
N VAL A 139 -1.03 -17.92 2.69
CA VAL A 139 -0.45 -17.45 3.96
C VAL A 139 0.47 -18.51 4.56
N THR A 140 1.69 -18.09 4.94
CA THR A 140 2.68 -18.97 5.56
C THR A 140 2.71 -18.79 7.07
N SER A 141 2.45 -19.86 7.83
CA SER A 141 2.58 -19.86 9.30
C SER A 141 3.99 -20.27 9.75
N LYS A 142 4.48 -19.72 10.87
CA LYS A 142 5.74 -20.19 11.49
C LYS A 142 5.59 -21.66 11.89
N GLY A 143 6.33 -22.56 11.25
CA GLY A 143 6.39 -23.98 11.60
C GLY A 143 5.77 -24.97 10.61
N SER A 144 5.72 -24.68 9.31
CA SER A 144 5.30 -25.63 8.27
C SER A 144 6.34 -26.76 8.02
N GLN A 145 6.64 -27.52 9.08
CA GLN A 145 7.02 -28.93 9.07
C GLN A 145 6.52 -29.57 10.38
N VAL A 146 5.21 -29.62 10.60
CA VAL A 146 4.61 -30.60 11.53
C VAL A 146 3.24 -31.03 10.98
N ALA A 147 3.05 -32.34 10.94
CA ALA A 147 1.88 -33.09 10.49
C ALA A 147 0.55 -32.68 11.21
N PRO A 148 -0.62 -33.18 10.78
CA PRO A 148 -1.91 -32.62 11.18
C PRO A 148 -2.20 -32.91 12.65
N ALA A 149 -2.15 -31.88 13.49
CA ALA A 149 -2.59 -31.98 14.87
C ALA A 149 -4.13 -32.01 14.92
N SER A 150 -4.63 -33.20 15.24
CA SER A 150 -6.01 -33.54 15.60
C SER A 150 -6.68 -32.49 16.50
N ARG A 151 -7.96 -32.23 16.20
CA ARG A 151 -8.91 -31.47 17.03
C ARG A 151 -8.83 -31.87 18.52
N GLN A 152 -8.50 -30.91 19.38
CA GLN A 152 -9.08 -30.85 20.73
C GLN A 152 -9.76 -29.50 20.93
N GLN A 153 -11.09 -29.57 20.92
CA GLN A 153 -11.99 -28.46 21.13
C GLN A 153 -12.08 -28.20 22.65
N GLY A 154 -11.18 -27.38 23.17
CA GLY A 154 -11.26 -26.89 24.54
C GLY A 154 -12.31 -25.77 24.62
N SER A 155 -13.48 -26.08 25.18
CA SER A 155 -14.53 -25.11 25.49
C SER A 155 -13.97 -23.99 26.38
N ARG A 156 -13.80 -22.79 25.83
CA ARG A 156 -13.57 -21.56 26.60
C ARG A 156 -14.86 -20.75 26.61
N LYS A 157 -15.35 -20.48 27.83
CA LYS A 157 -16.57 -19.72 28.12
C LYS A 157 -16.51 -18.32 27.49
N PRO A 158 -17.66 -17.71 27.11
CA PRO A 158 -17.69 -16.31 26.70
C PRO A 158 -17.44 -15.43 27.92
N HIS A 159 -16.40 -14.60 27.88
CA HIS A 159 -16.14 -13.61 28.92
C HIS A 159 -16.71 -12.24 28.52
N SER A 160 -17.25 -11.57 29.56
CA SER A 160 -17.91 -10.26 29.59
C SER A 160 -17.18 -9.15 28.81
N PRO A 161 -17.91 -8.12 28.33
CA PRO A 161 -17.30 -7.01 27.61
C PRO A 161 -16.39 -6.22 28.56
N GLN A 162 -15.09 -6.44 28.45
CA GLN A 162 -14.08 -5.65 29.15
C GLN A 162 -14.03 -4.25 28.52
N ALA A 163 -13.77 -3.24 29.34
CA ALA A 163 -13.54 -1.85 28.93
C ALA A 163 -12.57 -1.78 27.73
N PRO A 164 -12.65 -0.75 26.86
CA PRO A 164 -11.75 -0.65 25.72
C PRO A 164 -10.31 -0.69 26.23
N SER A 165 -9.60 -1.78 25.91
CA SER A 165 -8.19 -1.93 26.27
C SER A 165 -7.39 -0.75 25.71
N SER A 166 -6.33 -0.33 26.42
CA SER A 166 -5.37 0.70 25.96
C SER A 166 -4.80 0.46 24.55
N PHE A 167 -4.87 -0.77 24.04
CA PHE A 167 -4.49 -1.12 22.68
C PHE A 167 -5.34 -0.46 21.60
N TRP A 168 -6.64 -0.24 21.83
CA TRP A 168 -7.53 0.39 20.86
C TRP A 168 -7.58 1.92 20.98
N SER A 169 -7.13 2.47 22.11
CA SER A 169 -7.18 3.92 22.36
C SER A 169 -6.11 4.69 21.57
N HIS A 170 -5.12 4.01 21.00
CA HIS A 170 -4.05 4.63 20.24
C HIS A 170 -3.98 4.03 18.84
N THR A 171 -3.88 4.89 17.83
CA THR A 171 -3.58 4.48 16.46
C THR A 171 -2.25 3.74 16.41
N LYS A 172 -2.19 2.68 15.60
CA LYS A 172 -0.97 1.93 15.33
C LYS A 172 -0.33 2.47 14.06
N TYR A 173 0.99 2.51 14.02
CA TYR A 173 1.75 2.93 12.86
C TYR A 173 2.55 1.74 12.34
N VAL A 174 2.54 1.51 11.04
CA VAL A 174 3.36 0.48 10.39
C VAL A 174 4.40 1.19 9.52
N GLU A 175 5.67 1.10 9.90
CA GLU A 175 6.82 1.54 9.08
C GLU A 175 7.07 0.50 7.98
N MET A 176 6.40 0.67 6.83
CA MET A 176 6.49 -0.24 5.68
C MET A 176 7.65 0.13 4.77
N PHE A 177 8.48 -0.85 4.42
CA PHE A 177 9.49 -0.72 3.34
C PHE A 177 8.99 -1.43 2.08
N VAL A 178 9.11 -0.79 0.91
CA VAL A 178 8.66 -1.40 -0.35
C VAL A 178 9.84 -1.72 -1.26
N VAL A 179 9.87 -2.92 -1.82
CA VAL A 179 10.83 -3.32 -2.85
C VAL A 179 10.09 -3.53 -4.17
N VAL A 180 10.63 -2.98 -5.25
CA VAL A 180 10.06 -3.13 -6.60
C VAL A 180 11.01 -3.98 -7.44
N ASN A 181 10.53 -5.12 -7.91
CA ASN A 181 11.33 -6.00 -8.77
C ASN A 181 11.59 -5.36 -10.15
N ASN A 182 12.64 -5.81 -10.82
CA ASN A 182 13.11 -5.25 -12.09
C ASN A 182 12.04 -5.28 -13.17
N GLN A 183 11.30 -6.39 -13.29
CA GLN A 183 10.22 -6.48 -14.27
C GLN A 183 9.13 -5.43 -14.00
N ARG A 184 8.74 -5.25 -12.73
CA ARG A 184 7.74 -4.25 -12.37
C ARG A 184 8.22 -2.84 -12.68
N PHE A 185 9.49 -2.54 -12.42
CA PHE A 185 10.15 -1.28 -12.77
C PHE A 185 10.12 -1.02 -14.29
N GLN A 186 10.48 -2.03 -15.11
CA GLN A 186 10.43 -1.93 -16.57
C GLN A 186 9.01 -1.65 -17.08
N MET A 187 8.00 -2.30 -16.50
CA MET A 187 6.60 -2.06 -16.87
C MET A 187 6.10 -0.65 -16.49
N TRP A 188 6.79 0.06 -15.58
CA TRP A 188 6.57 1.48 -15.30
C TRP A 188 7.50 2.41 -16.10
N GLY A 189 8.04 1.91 -17.21
CA GLY A 189 8.83 2.69 -18.15
C GLY A 189 10.30 2.85 -17.75
N SER A 190 10.78 2.06 -16.79
CA SER A 190 12.15 2.14 -16.28
C SER A 190 12.51 3.53 -15.73
N ASP A 191 11.54 4.20 -15.12
CA ASP A 191 11.69 5.52 -14.53
C ASP A 191 11.57 5.44 -13.01
N VAL A 192 12.63 5.87 -12.31
CA VAL A 192 12.71 5.85 -10.84
C VAL A 192 11.67 6.78 -10.23
N SER A 193 11.49 7.99 -10.77
CA SER A 193 10.55 8.98 -10.25
C SER A 193 9.10 8.54 -10.42
N GLU A 194 8.75 8.00 -11.59
CA GLU A 194 7.42 7.43 -11.84
C GLU A 194 7.17 6.22 -10.91
N THR A 195 8.17 5.34 -10.75
CA THR A 195 8.08 4.19 -9.83
C THR A 195 7.83 4.62 -8.40
N VAL A 196 8.56 5.63 -7.91
CA VAL A 196 8.37 6.18 -6.56
C VAL A 196 6.94 6.72 -6.41
N GLN A 197 6.47 7.54 -7.35
CA GLN A 197 5.11 8.09 -7.32
C GLN A 197 4.04 6.98 -7.33
N ARG A 198 4.21 5.93 -8.14
CA ARG A 198 3.27 4.80 -8.22
C ARG A 198 3.16 4.06 -6.90
N VAL A 199 4.30 3.75 -6.27
CA VAL A 199 4.31 3.07 -4.97
C VAL A 199 3.70 3.95 -3.88
N MET A 200 3.94 5.26 -3.90
CA MET A 200 3.31 6.18 -2.96
C MET A 200 1.79 6.25 -3.12
N ASP A 201 1.30 6.32 -4.35
CA ASP A 201 -0.13 6.32 -4.65
C ASP A 201 -0.80 5.00 -4.17
N ILE A 202 -0.15 3.86 -4.42
CA ILE A 202 -0.59 2.54 -3.94
C ILE A 202 -0.61 2.51 -2.41
N THR A 203 0.45 2.96 -1.76
CA THR A 203 0.58 2.93 -0.30
C THR A 203 -0.46 3.83 0.37
N ALA A 204 -0.71 5.03 -0.17
CA ALA A 204 -1.77 5.91 0.31
C ALA A 204 -3.15 5.28 0.16
N LEU A 205 -3.41 4.60 -0.95
CA LEU A 205 -4.66 3.89 -1.16
C LEU A 205 -4.81 2.69 -0.21
N ALA A 206 -3.74 1.89 -0.01
CA ALA A 206 -3.72 0.78 0.95
C ALA A 206 -3.96 1.27 2.39
N ASN A 207 -3.37 2.42 2.76
CA ASN A 207 -3.59 3.04 4.07
C ASN A 207 -5.07 3.37 4.34
N SER A 208 -5.85 3.70 3.30
CA SER A 208 -7.28 3.93 3.46
C SER A 208 -8.04 2.69 3.95
N PHE A 209 -7.59 1.48 3.59
CA PHE A 209 -8.17 0.21 4.07
C PHE A 209 -7.78 -0.08 5.52
N THR A 210 -6.51 0.17 5.90
CA THR A 210 -5.97 -0.18 7.23
C THR A 210 -6.57 0.64 8.37
N ARG A 211 -7.18 1.79 8.08
CA ARG A 211 -7.97 2.54 9.07
C ARG A 211 -9.15 1.74 9.63
N GLY A 212 -9.65 0.74 8.89
CA GLY A 212 -10.67 -0.18 9.37
C GLY A 212 -10.27 -0.94 10.64
N ILE A 213 -8.97 -1.02 10.95
CA ILE A 213 -8.41 -1.65 12.15
C ILE A 213 -7.58 -0.66 13.00
N ASN A 214 -7.81 0.64 12.87
CA ASN A 214 -7.10 1.71 13.60
C ASN A 214 -5.56 1.69 13.40
N THR A 215 -5.14 1.43 12.15
CA THR A 215 -3.72 1.37 11.76
C THR A 215 -3.45 2.31 10.59
N GLU A 216 -2.37 3.09 10.70
CA GLU A 216 -1.85 3.95 9.65
C GLU A 216 -0.54 3.35 9.09
N VAL A 217 -0.50 3.14 7.78
CA VAL A 217 0.70 2.71 7.06
C VAL A 217 1.52 3.93 6.70
N VAL A 218 2.82 3.85 6.98
CA VAL A 218 3.78 4.90 6.67
C VAL A 218 4.91 4.31 5.85
N LEU A 219 5.14 4.86 4.65
CA LEU A 219 6.26 4.45 3.80
C LEU A 219 7.57 4.92 4.44
N ALA A 220 8.38 3.97 4.90
CA ALA A 220 9.65 4.21 5.60
C ALA A 220 10.88 4.16 4.69
N GLY A 221 10.73 3.63 3.47
CA GLY A 221 11.79 3.54 2.47
C GLY A 221 11.37 2.70 1.27
N MET A 222 12.15 2.82 0.19
CA MET A 222 11.92 2.07 -1.04
C MET A 222 13.22 1.59 -1.66
N GLU A 223 13.23 0.39 -2.23
CA GLU A 223 14.33 -0.08 -3.07
C GLU A 223 13.80 -0.55 -4.42
N ILE A 224 14.41 -0.08 -5.49
CA ILE A 224 14.04 -0.38 -6.87
C ILE A 224 15.19 -1.15 -7.50
N TRP A 225 14.92 -2.37 -7.92
CA TRP A 225 15.90 -3.21 -8.60
C TRP A 225 15.98 -2.79 -10.07
N THR A 226 16.62 -1.66 -10.34
CA THR A 226 16.63 -0.98 -11.65
C THR A 226 17.37 -1.74 -12.75
N GLU A 227 18.32 -2.61 -12.41
CA GLU A 227 19.13 -3.35 -13.39
C GLU A 227 18.76 -4.83 -13.51
N ARG A 228 18.58 -5.51 -12.37
CA ARG A 228 18.20 -6.93 -12.29
C ARG A 228 17.65 -7.25 -10.92
N ASP A 229 16.91 -8.34 -10.80
CA ASP A 229 16.49 -8.85 -9.51
C ASP A 229 17.70 -9.33 -8.69
N LEU A 230 17.69 -9.07 -7.38
CA LEU A 230 18.77 -9.46 -6.46
C LEU A 230 18.57 -10.84 -5.83
N ILE A 231 17.41 -11.45 -6.12
CA ILE A 231 17.03 -12.80 -5.73
C ILE A 231 16.37 -13.48 -6.94
N GLU A 232 16.16 -14.78 -6.86
CA GLU A 232 15.27 -15.48 -7.79
C GLU A 232 13.81 -15.18 -7.45
N VAL A 233 13.04 -14.76 -8.47
CA VAL A 233 11.63 -14.38 -8.36
C VAL A 233 10.77 -15.30 -9.25
N PRO A 234 10.62 -16.60 -8.91
CA PRO A 234 9.82 -17.54 -9.69
C PRO A 234 8.31 -17.22 -9.65
N ALA A 235 7.53 -17.83 -10.54
CA ALA A 235 6.09 -17.65 -10.62
C ALA A 235 5.32 -18.18 -9.40
N ASP A 236 5.93 -19.07 -8.62
CA ASP A 236 5.46 -19.44 -7.28
C ASP A 236 5.87 -18.36 -6.26
N LEU A 237 4.90 -17.57 -5.81
CA LEU A 237 5.14 -16.50 -4.86
C LEU A 237 5.50 -17.00 -3.46
N GLN A 238 5.20 -18.25 -3.10
CA GLN A 238 5.60 -18.81 -1.81
C GLN A 238 7.12 -18.99 -1.76
N VAL A 239 7.70 -19.47 -2.87
CA VAL A 239 9.16 -19.55 -3.02
C VAL A 239 9.77 -18.15 -3.04
N THR A 240 9.16 -17.22 -3.79
CA THR A 240 9.61 -15.82 -3.83
C THR A 240 9.60 -15.16 -2.45
N LEU A 241 8.57 -15.39 -1.62
CA LEU A 241 8.49 -14.89 -0.25
C LEU A 241 9.65 -15.39 0.62
N GLY A 242 10.01 -16.67 0.49
CA GLY A 242 11.16 -17.24 1.20
C GLY A 242 12.49 -16.58 0.80
N ASN A 243 12.72 -16.42 -0.50
CA ASN A 243 13.91 -15.78 -1.05
C ASN A 243 13.99 -14.30 -0.62
N PHE A 244 12.88 -13.57 -0.75
CA PHE A 244 12.79 -12.15 -0.40
C PHE A 244 13.03 -11.91 1.09
N ASN A 245 12.43 -12.73 1.95
CA ASN A 245 12.62 -12.60 3.39
C ASN A 245 14.05 -12.97 3.84
N SER A 246 14.72 -13.88 3.14
CA SER A 246 16.14 -14.19 3.38
C SER A 246 17.01 -12.98 3.03
N TRP A 247 16.83 -12.42 1.83
CA TRP A 247 17.50 -11.19 1.41
C TRP A 247 17.20 -10.00 2.34
N ARG A 248 15.95 -9.85 2.78
CA ARG A 248 15.53 -8.80 3.74
C ARG A 248 16.33 -8.89 5.04
N GLN A 249 16.50 -10.09 5.58
CA GLN A 249 17.25 -10.30 6.83
C GLN A 249 18.74 -10.00 6.66
N GLU A 250 19.34 -10.46 5.55
CA GLU A 250 20.77 -10.34 5.32
C GLU A 250 21.22 -8.94 4.88
N LYS A 251 20.41 -8.28 4.04
CA LYS A 251 20.80 -7.06 3.34
C LYS A 251 19.99 -5.84 3.79
N LEU A 252 18.66 -5.92 3.78
CA LEU A 252 17.82 -4.74 4.02
C LEU A 252 17.77 -4.34 5.50
N SER A 253 17.61 -5.30 6.41
CA SER A 253 17.45 -5.07 7.86
C SER A 253 18.70 -4.42 8.50
N ARG A 254 19.86 -4.54 7.85
CA ARG A 254 21.10 -3.87 8.25
C ARG A 254 21.19 -2.42 7.78
N ARG A 255 20.41 -2.05 6.77
CA ARG A 255 20.45 -0.73 6.12
C ARG A 255 19.37 0.20 6.65
N VAL A 256 18.13 -0.28 6.74
CA VAL A 256 16.97 0.54 7.12
C VAL A 256 16.10 -0.21 8.10
N LYS A 257 15.77 0.43 9.23
CA LYS A 257 14.80 -0.09 10.18
C LYS A 257 13.39 0.03 9.58
N HIS A 258 12.61 -1.04 9.68
CA HIS A 258 11.25 -1.13 9.19
C HIS A 258 10.49 -2.21 9.98
N ASP A 259 9.17 -2.07 10.04
CA ASP A 259 8.29 -2.99 10.77
C ASP A 259 7.88 -4.18 9.91
N VAL A 260 7.81 -3.97 8.59
CA VAL A 260 7.48 -4.96 7.56
C VAL A 260 8.06 -4.51 6.21
N ALA A 261 8.42 -5.46 5.36
CA ALA A 261 8.82 -5.19 3.98
C ALA A 261 7.90 -5.92 2.98
N HIS A 262 7.42 -5.21 1.96
CA HIS A 262 6.57 -5.76 0.91
C HIS A 262 7.29 -5.69 -0.44
N MET A 263 7.21 -6.76 -1.23
CA MET A 263 7.81 -6.80 -2.56
C MET A 263 6.74 -6.81 -3.65
N ILE A 264 6.81 -5.84 -4.56
CA ILE A 264 5.93 -5.75 -5.72
C ILE A 264 6.60 -6.43 -6.91
N VAL A 265 5.95 -7.46 -7.46
CA VAL A 265 6.44 -8.20 -8.63
C VAL A 265 5.58 -7.97 -9.87
N GLY A 266 6.22 -7.93 -11.04
CA GLY A 266 5.55 -7.62 -12.32
C GLY A 266 4.94 -8.82 -13.05
N HIS A 267 5.45 -10.03 -12.83
CA HIS A 267 4.96 -11.22 -13.54
C HIS A 267 3.61 -11.71 -13.00
N ARG A 268 2.87 -12.42 -13.85
CA ARG A 268 1.68 -13.18 -13.44
C ARG A 268 2.12 -14.49 -12.76
N PRO A 269 1.65 -14.78 -11.53
CA PRO A 269 2.05 -15.98 -10.80
C PRO A 269 1.29 -17.23 -11.30
N GLU A 270 1.76 -18.40 -10.90
CA GLU A 270 1.12 -19.70 -11.22
C GLU A 270 -0.09 -20.01 -10.33
N GLY A 271 -0.21 -19.34 -9.17
CA GLY A 271 -1.28 -19.54 -8.20
C GLY A 271 -1.72 -18.24 -7.56
N ASP A 272 -1.55 -18.14 -6.24
CA ASP A 272 -1.93 -16.95 -5.48
C ASP A 272 -1.17 -15.70 -5.94
N VAL A 273 -1.85 -14.56 -5.92
CA VAL A 273 -1.27 -13.28 -6.32
C VAL A 273 -0.57 -12.55 -5.17
N GLY A 274 -0.77 -13.01 -3.94
CA GLY A 274 -0.15 -12.48 -2.74
C GLY A 274 0.25 -13.59 -1.79
N GLN A 275 1.37 -13.39 -1.10
CA GLN A 275 1.89 -14.28 -0.07
C GLN A 275 2.47 -13.47 1.07
N ALA A 276 2.09 -13.80 2.30
CA ALA A 276 2.61 -13.17 3.51
C ALA A 276 2.91 -14.16 4.63
N PHE A 277 3.84 -13.79 5.51
CA PHE A 277 4.02 -14.47 6.78
C PHE A 277 2.98 -14.01 7.81
N LEU A 278 2.25 -14.97 8.39
CA LEU A 278 1.30 -14.68 9.46
C LEU A 278 2.01 -14.19 10.72
N SER A 279 1.54 -13.08 11.30
CA SER A 279 2.15 -12.44 12.49
C SER A 279 3.63 -12.08 12.26
N GLY A 280 3.96 -11.68 11.02
CA GLY A 280 5.29 -11.30 10.60
C GLY A 280 5.74 -9.92 11.08
N ALA A 281 4.83 -8.96 11.23
CA ALA A 281 5.18 -7.58 11.58
C ALA A 281 5.96 -7.50 12.91
N CYS A 282 6.91 -6.57 12.99
CA CYS A 282 7.89 -6.42 14.08
C CYS A 282 8.87 -7.61 14.27
N SER A 283 8.76 -8.69 13.51
CA SER A 283 9.63 -9.85 13.61
C SER A 283 10.94 -9.62 12.84
N SER A 284 12.09 -9.90 13.46
CA SER A 284 13.37 -9.89 12.74
C SER A 284 13.39 -10.89 11.58
N GLY A 285 12.83 -12.08 11.78
CA GLY A 285 12.91 -13.17 10.79
C GLY A 285 11.75 -13.35 9.81
N PHE A 286 10.62 -12.65 9.95
CA PHE A 286 9.40 -12.98 9.18
C PHE A 286 8.55 -11.76 8.76
N ALA A 287 9.08 -10.54 8.87
CA ALA A 287 8.30 -9.34 8.54
C ALA A 287 8.32 -9.05 7.03
N ALA A 288 7.73 -9.96 6.24
CA ALA A 288 7.73 -9.88 4.79
C ALA A 288 6.40 -10.32 4.15
N ALA A 289 6.11 -9.72 3.00
CA ALA A 289 5.07 -10.13 2.05
C ALA A 289 5.54 -9.89 0.60
N VAL A 290 4.91 -10.58 -0.35
CA VAL A 290 5.14 -10.46 -1.79
C VAL A 290 3.80 -10.41 -2.52
N GLU A 291 3.63 -9.45 -3.41
CA GLU A 291 2.40 -9.25 -4.18
C GLU A 291 2.69 -9.05 -5.67
N SER A 292 1.97 -9.79 -6.52
CA SER A 292 2.00 -9.60 -7.97
C SER A 292 1.09 -8.47 -8.40
N PHE A 293 1.66 -7.50 -9.11
CA PHE A 293 0.94 -6.41 -9.74
C PHE A 293 0.90 -6.53 -11.27
N HIS A 294 0.55 -7.68 -11.83
CA HIS A 294 0.60 -7.89 -13.29
C HIS A 294 -0.59 -7.26 -14.07
N HIS A 295 -1.65 -6.84 -13.38
CA HIS A 295 -2.95 -6.47 -13.99
C HIS A 295 -3.22 -4.96 -14.07
N GLU A 296 -2.30 -4.08 -13.66
CA GLU A 296 -2.44 -2.59 -13.67
C GLU A 296 -3.65 -1.99 -12.91
N ASP A 297 -4.52 -2.82 -12.34
CA ASP A 297 -5.61 -2.41 -11.44
C ASP A 297 -5.10 -1.99 -10.05
N VAL A 298 -4.82 -0.70 -9.90
CA VAL A 298 -4.27 -0.11 -8.67
C VAL A 298 -5.15 -0.29 -7.44
N LEU A 299 -6.49 -0.28 -7.59
CA LEU A 299 -7.41 -0.41 -6.46
C LEU A 299 -7.44 -1.84 -5.95
N LEU A 300 -7.44 -2.82 -6.86
CA LEU A 300 -7.34 -4.23 -6.51
C LEU A 300 -5.98 -4.53 -5.86
N PHE A 301 -4.90 -3.97 -6.39
CA PHE A 301 -3.57 -4.16 -5.84
C PHE A 301 -3.40 -3.53 -4.45
N ALA A 302 -3.96 -2.34 -4.22
CA ALA A 302 -3.96 -1.72 -2.88
C ALA A 302 -4.77 -2.53 -1.86
N ALA A 303 -5.89 -3.13 -2.27
CA ALA A 303 -6.65 -4.05 -1.42
C ALA A 303 -5.85 -5.33 -1.10
N LEU A 304 -5.14 -5.89 -2.08
CA LEU A 304 -4.23 -7.03 -1.90
C LEU A 304 -3.08 -6.69 -0.92
N MET A 305 -2.42 -5.56 -1.10
CA MET A 305 -1.35 -5.11 -0.19
C MET A 305 -1.87 -4.94 1.25
N ALA A 306 -3.06 -4.38 1.43
CA ALA A 306 -3.70 -4.26 2.74
C ALA A 306 -4.08 -5.64 3.33
N HIS A 307 -4.48 -6.60 2.50
CA HIS A 307 -4.76 -7.98 2.89
C HIS A 307 -3.50 -8.70 3.39
N GLU A 308 -2.41 -8.65 2.61
CA GLU A 308 -1.13 -9.26 3.00
C GLU A 308 -0.55 -8.63 4.26
N LEU A 309 -0.66 -7.30 4.38
CA LEU A 309 -0.30 -6.61 5.62
C LEU A 309 -1.17 -7.09 6.78
N GLY A 310 -2.46 -7.36 6.55
CA GLY A 310 -3.35 -7.98 7.53
C GLY A 310 -2.79 -9.30 8.07
N HIS A 311 -2.32 -10.20 7.21
CA HIS A 311 -1.63 -11.42 7.63
C HIS A 311 -0.37 -11.11 8.44
N ASN A 312 0.47 -10.16 8.02
CA ASN A 312 1.63 -9.76 8.81
C ASN A 312 1.24 -9.22 10.20
N LEU A 313 0.09 -8.56 10.33
CA LEU A 313 -0.50 -8.09 11.59
C LEU A 313 -1.25 -9.19 12.37
N GLY A 314 -1.14 -10.45 11.95
CA GLY A 314 -1.71 -11.61 12.65
C GLY A 314 -3.16 -11.91 12.33
N ILE A 315 -3.75 -11.23 11.34
CA ILE A 315 -5.13 -11.45 10.91
C ILE A 315 -5.19 -12.69 10.01
N ARG A 316 -6.13 -13.59 10.27
CA ARG A 316 -6.37 -14.78 9.45
C ARG A 316 -7.53 -14.56 8.48
N HIS A 317 -7.68 -15.49 7.54
CA HIS A 317 -8.83 -15.46 6.64
C HIS A 317 -10.18 -15.47 7.38
N ASP A 318 -11.12 -14.68 6.87
CA ASP A 318 -12.49 -14.61 7.36
C ASP A 318 -13.24 -15.91 7.13
N HIS A 319 -13.94 -16.40 8.16
CA HIS A 319 -14.88 -17.51 8.06
C HIS A 319 -16.33 -17.00 7.92
N SER A 320 -17.28 -17.92 7.79
CA SER A 320 -18.69 -17.62 7.49
C SER A 320 -19.42 -16.74 8.52
N ALA A 321 -18.91 -16.66 9.76
CA ALA A 321 -19.50 -15.84 10.82
C ALA A 321 -18.87 -14.44 10.94
N CYS A 322 -17.87 -14.13 10.12
CA CYS A 322 -17.25 -12.81 10.07
C CYS A 322 -18.10 -11.85 9.23
N ALA A 323 -18.28 -10.64 9.74
CA ALA A 323 -19.10 -9.59 9.15
C ALA A 323 -18.30 -8.30 9.00
N CYS A 324 -18.41 -7.67 7.83
CA CYS A 324 -17.71 -6.44 7.46
C CYS A 324 -18.71 -5.36 7.01
N ARG A 325 -19.57 -4.94 7.95
CA ARG A 325 -20.55 -3.84 7.83
C ARG A 325 -21.20 -3.75 6.43
N ASP A 326 -21.23 -2.57 5.82
CA ASP A 326 -21.94 -2.24 4.59
C ASP A 326 -21.33 -2.87 3.31
N LYS A 327 -20.35 -3.77 3.44
CA LYS A 327 -19.66 -4.41 2.32
C LYS A 327 -20.18 -5.82 2.12
N ARG A 328 -20.37 -6.21 0.85
CA ARG A 328 -20.79 -7.56 0.47
C ARG A 328 -19.72 -8.63 0.75
N LEU A 329 -18.45 -8.25 0.69
CA LEU A 329 -17.31 -9.14 0.83
C LEU A 329 -16.28 -8.48 1.75
N CYS A 330 -15.67 -9.28 2.62
CA CYS A 330 -14.70 -8.81 3.60
C CYS A 330 -13.30 -8.94 3.02
N LEU A 331 -12.43 -7.98 3.38
CA LEU A 331 -11.09 -7.86 2.83
C LEU A 331 -10.26 -9.12 3.07
N MET A 332 -10.41 -9.76 4.24
CA MET A 332 -9.64 -10.94 4.64
C MET A 332 -10.27 -12.26 4.18
N ARG A 333 -11.16 -12.28 3.19
CA ARG A 333 -11.51 -13.53 2.52
C ARG A 333 -10.36 -13.97 1.62
N GLU A 334 -10.21 -15.27 1.41
CA GLU A 334 -9.22 -15.85 0.48
C GLU A 334 -9.34 -15.27 -0.93
N ASN A 335 -10.56 -14.89 -1.34
CA ASN A 335 -10.83 -14.20 -2.60
C ASN A 335 -11.05 -12.70 -2.36
N ILE A 336 -10.05 -11.90 -2.74
CA ILE A 336 -9.96 -10.46 -2.45
C ILE A 336 -10.75 -9.65 -3.49
N THR A 337 -11.37 -8.56 -3.03
CA THR A 337 -12.15 -7.63 -3.86
C THR A 337 -11.89 -6.18 -3.50
N LYS A 338 -12.00 -5.28 -4.49
CA LYS A 338 -11.76 -3.84 -4.39
C LYS A 338 -12.62 -3.14 -3.33
N GLU A 339 -13.83 -3.64 -3.09
CA GLU A 339 -14.80 -3.03 -2.18
C GLU A 339 -14.69 -3.57 -0.75
N GLY A 340 -13.75 -4.47 -0.49
CA GLY A 340 -13.60 -5.15 0.80
C GLY A 340 -13.18 -4.22 1.93
N GLY A 341 -13.68 -4.50 3.13
CA GLY A 341 -13.21 -3.89 4.37
C GLY A 341 -12.86 -4.95 5.40
N PHE A 342 -12.02 -4.62 6.37
CA PHE A 342 -11.74 -5.50 7.50
C PHE A 342 -13.03 -5.85 8.27
N SER A 343 -13.11 -7.09 8.73
CA SER A 343 -14.28 -7.61 9.45
C SER A 343 -14.15 -7.40 10.97
N ASN A 344 -15.22 -7.72 11.70
CA ASN A 344 -15.15 -7.87 13.15
C ASN A 344 -14.09 -8.92 13.56
N CYS A 345 -14.02 -10.06 12.87
CA CYS A 345 -13.00 -11.08 13.12
C CYS A 345 -11.58 -10.55 12.88
N SER A 346 -11.39 -9.70 11.85
CA SER A 346 -10.10 -9.07 11.59
C SER A 346 -9.63 -8.25 12.79
N SER A 347 -10.55 -7.51 13.41
CA SER A 347 -10.26 -6.73 14.62
C SER A 347 -9.90 -7.63 15.81
N ASP A 348 -10.61 -8.75 15.99
CA ASP A 348 -10.34 -9.70 17.07
C ASP A 348 -8.97 -10.37 16.93
N TYR A 349 -8.58 -10.78 15.71
CA TYR A 349 -7.26 -11.36 15.47
C TYR A 349 -6.14 -10.33 15.68
N PHE A 350 -6.32 -9.10 15.17
CA PHE A 350 -5.33 -8.04 15.38
C PHE A 350 -5.17 -7.70 16.87
N TYR A 351 -6.28 -7.66 17.61
CA TYR A 351 -6.24 -7.50 19.06
C TYR A 351 -5.45 -8.61 19.74
N GLN A 352 -5.65 -9.86 19.35
CA GLN A 352 -4.88 -10.98 19.88
C GLN A 352 -3.37 -10.84 19.57
N PHE A 353 -3.01 -10.43 18.35
CA PHE A 353 -1.63 -10.17 17.96
C PHE A 353 -0.96 -9.11 18.87
N LEU A 354 -1.66 -8.02 19.16
CA LEU A 354 -1.18 -6.97 20.07
C LEU A 354 -1.07 -7.50 21.51
N ARG A 355 -2.06 -8.23 22.00
CA ARG A 355 -2.09 -8.78 23.36
C ARG A 355 -0.99 -9.80 23.62
N GLU A 356 -0.59 -10.53 22.58
CA GLU A 356 0.55 -11.47 22.61
C GLU A 356 1.91 -10.78 22.50
N HIS A 357 1.95 -9.43 22.60
CA HIS A 357 3.16 -8.61 22.53
C HIS A 357 3.95 -8.73 21.22
N LYS A 358 3.28 -9.14 20.13
CA LYS A 358 3.91 -9.29 18.82
C LYS A 358 4.03 -7.97 18.06
N GLY A 359 3.20 -6.97 18.39
CA GLY A 359 3.12 -5.68 17.71
C GLY A 359 3.86 -4.52 18.39
N GLY A 360 4.94 -4.77 19.15
CA GLY A 360 5.60 -3.74 19.96
C GLY A 360 6.14 -2.55 19.16
N CYS A 361 6.57 -2.76 17.92
CA CYS A 361 7.05 -1.69 17.03
C CYS A 361 5.94 -0.74 16.56
N LEU A 362 4.68 -1.17 16.60
CA LEU A 362 3.57 -0.43 15.99
C LEU A 362 3.09 0.78 16.79
N PHE A 363 3.69 1.04 17.95
CA PHE A 363 3.28 2.12 18.85
C PHE A 363 4.13 3.38 18.67
N ASN A 364 5.22 3.33 17.90
CA ASN A 364 6.00 4.52 17.59
C ASN A 364 5.44 5.24 16.37
N LYS A 365 5.01 6.50 16.55
CA LYS A 365 4.78 7.37 15.39
C LYS A 365 6.13 7.56 14.66
N PRO A 366 6.22 7.25 13.36
CA PRO A 366 7.47 7.35 12.62
C PRO A 366 7.99 8.78 12.69
N ARG A 367 9.28 8.93 13.00
CA ARG A 367 9.94 10.24 13.01
C ARG A 367 10.54 10.49 11.63
N PRO A 368 10.56 11.75 11.15
CA PRO A 368 11.35 12.11 9.97
C PRO A 368 12.76 11.52 10.09
N GLN A 369 13.16 10.73 9.09
CA GLN A 369 14.54 10.24 9.03
C GLN A 369 15.39 11.41 8.54
N HIS A 370 16.05 12.11 9.47
CA HIS A 370 17.22 12.90 9.09
C HIS A 370 18.26 11.94 8.51
N ARG A 371 19.01 12.37 7.49
CA ARG A 371 20.13 11.63 6.88
C ARG A 371 20.75 10.74 7.94
N LEU A 372 20.68 9.41 7.74
CA LEU A 372 21.54 8.49 8.45
C LEU A 372 22.92 9.12 8.36
N ARG A 373 23.41 9.63 9.48
CA ARG A 373 24.78 10.07 9.63
C ARG A 373 25.58 8.79 9.39
N ARG A 374 25.89 8.49 8.12
CA ARG A 374 27.00 7.59 7.82
C ARG A 374 28.16 8.23 8.55
N ASN A 375 28.83 7.46 9.39
CA ASN A 375 30.19 7.80 9.71
C ASN A 375 30.87 7.83 8.35
N ALA A 376 31.31 9.01 7.92
CA ALA A 376 31.86 9.14 6.60
C ALA A 376 33.03 8.19 6.44
N GLU A 377 33.09 7.50 5.31
CA GLU A 377 34.08 6.46 5.05
C GLU A 377 34.95 6.86 3.85
N CYS A 378 35.95 7.68 4.14
CA CYS A 378 36.92 8.19 3.18
C CYS A 378 37.57 7.04 2.41
N GLY A 379 37.45 7.09 1.08
CA GLY A 379 38.01 6.09 0.16
C GLY A 379 37.01 5.06 -0.36
N ASN A 380 35.72 5.17 -0.05
CA ASN A 380 34.67 4.30 -0.60
C ASN A 380 34.14 4.72 -1.99
N GLY A 381 34.62 5.85 -2.53
CA GLY A 381 34.27 6.35 -3.87
C GLY A 381 32.91 7.08 -3.95
N VAL A 382 32.28 7.39 -2.81
CA VAL A 382 31.06 8.19 -2.71
C VAL A 382 31.38 9.47 -1.95
N LEU A 383 31.22 10.64 -2.58
CA LEU A 383 31.47 11.93 -1.94
C LEU A 383 30.37 12.21 -0.89
N GLU A 384 30.76 12.18 0.38
CA GLU A 384 29.90 12.46 1.53
C GLU A 384 30.06 13.93 1.97
N ASP A 385 29.07 14.51 2.67
CA ASP A 385 28.99 15.97 2.94
C ASP A 385 30.21 16.59 3.67
N ASN A 386 31.09 15.76 4.22
CA ASN A 386 32.26 16.14 5.01
C ASN A 386 33.57 15.62 4.40
N GLU A 387 33.57 15.28 3.12
CA GLU A 387 34.75 14.85 2.35
C GLU A 387 34.98 15.81 1.18
N GLU A 388 36.26 16.08 0.85
CA GLU A 388 36.68 16.92 -0.27
C GLU A 388 37.31 16.09 -1.40
#